data_AF-A0A150FVG3-F1
#
_entry.id   AF-A0A150FVG3-F1
#
_cell.length_a   1.000
_cell.length_b   1.000
_cell.length_c   1.000
_cell.angle_alpha   90.00
_cell.angle_beta   90.00
_cell.angle_gamma   90.00
#
_symmetry.space_group_name_H-M   'P 1'
#
loop_
_entity.id
_entity.type
_entity.pdbx_description
1 polymer ?
#
loop_
_entity_poly.entity_id
_entity_poly.type
_entity_poly.pdbx_seq_one_letter_code
_entity_poly.pdbx_strand_id
1 'polypeptide(L)'
;MARHSVPVTPDTFTREHEFEADEIGVHLMARAGFNPGKAIQLMEREAMEEEEYLAELQEKAKRGDVDAAKIIESAYITHPPTRQRVERLRQHLPAAMKAYRDYQQRTATGA
;
A
#
# COMPACT_ATOMS: atom_id res chain seq x y z
N MET A 1 -18.51 -7.16 18.32
CA MET A 1 -17.24 -7.69 17.78
C MET A 1 -16.12 -6.76 18.23
N ALA A 2 -15.19 -7.25 19.03
CA ALA A 2 -14.12 -6.43 19.62
C ALA A 2 -13.13 -6.02 18.52
N ARG A 3 -12.98 -4.71 18.31
CA ARG A 3 -11.91 -4.16 17.47
C ARG A 3 -10.61 -4.49 18.18
N HIS A 4 -9.85 -5.45 17.65
CA HIS A 4 -8.49 -5.70 18.11
C HIS A 4 -7.64 -4.52 17.61
N SER A 5 -7.57 -3.46 18.41
CA SER A 5 -6.66 -2.35 18.16
C SER A 5 -5.25 -2.84 18.50
N VAL A 6 -4.45 -3.11 17.48
CA VAL A 6 -3.00 -3.31 17.67
C VAL A 6 -2.47 -2.03 18.32
N PRO A 7 -1.69 -2.10 19.42
CA PRO A 7 -1.15 -0.92 20.07
C PRO A 7 -0.27 -0.14 19.09
N VAL A 8 -0.49 1.17 18.98
CA VAL A 8 0.41 2.06 18.22
C VAL A 8 1.69 2.24 19.06
N THR A 9 2.75 1.55 18.67
CA THR A 9 4.13 1.78 19.12
C THR A 9 4.85 2.75 18.17
N PRO A 10 6.03 3.29 18.52
CA PRO A 10 6.83 4.17 17.64
C PRO A 10 7.14 3.59 16.26
N ASP A 11 7.12 2.26 16.14
CA ASP A 11 7.46 1.51 14.93
C ASP A 11 6.22 0.98 14.18
N THR A 12 5.01 1.43 14.58
CA THR A 12 3.75 1.01 13.95
C THR A 12 2.88 2.21 13.58
N PHE A 13 2.32 2.16 12.38
CA PHE A 13 1.33 3.13 11.93
C PHE A 13 -0.08 2.55 12.06
N THR A 14 -1.08 3.41 12.31
CA THR A 14 -2.47 2.99 12.16
C THR A 14 -2.74 2.70 10.69
N ARG A 15 -3.74 1.85 10.39
CA ARG A 15 -4.16 1.60 9.01
C ARG A 15 -4.56 2.90 8.31
N GLU A 16 -5.15 3.83 9.04
CA GLU A 16 -5.49 5.17 8.56
C GLU A 16 -4.26 5.98 8.12
N HIS A 17 -3.15 5.94 8.87
CA HIS A 17 -1.90 6.63 8.45
C HIS A 17 -1.29 6.01 7.19
N GLU A 18 -1.34 4.68 7.03
CA GLU A 18 -0.89 4.03 5.79
C GLU A 18 -1.74 4.48 4.59
N PHE A 19 -3.06 4.56 4.75
CA PHE A 19 -3.95 5.06 3.68
C PHE A 19 -3.69 6.53 3.34
N GLU A 20 -3.47 7.37 4.35
CA GLU A 20 -3.12 8.77 4.15
C GLU A 20 -1.77 8.91 3.43
N ALA A 21 -0.76 8.14 3.85
CA ALA A 21 0.55 8.13 3.22
C ALA A 21 0.48 7.68 1.75
N ASP A 22 -0.30 6.63 1.45
CA ASP A 22 -0.53 6.15 0.09
C ASP A 22 -1.19 7.23 -0.80
N GLU A 23 -2.25 7.86 -0.30
CA GLU A 23 -2.96 8.94 -1.00
C GLU A 23 -2.01 10.10 -1.32
N ILE A 24 -1.33 10.62 -0.30
CA ILE A 24 -0.39 11.74 -0.45
C ILE A 24 0.74 11.35 -1.40
N GLY A 25 1.32 10.16 -1.24
CA GLY A 25 2.41 9.65 -2.05
C GLY A 25 2.05 9.60 -3.53
N VAL A 26 0.88 9.06 -3.89
CA VAL A 26 0.44 8.98 -5.28
C VAL A 26 0.19 10.37 -5.89
N HIS A 27 -0.29 11.34 -5.12
CA HIS A 27 -0.40 12.72 -5.57
C HIS A 27 0.96 13.42 -5.75
N LEU A 28 1.92 13.16 -4.86
CA LEU A 28 3.28 13.70 -5.00
C LEU A 28 3.98 13.11 -6.23
N MET A 29 3.88 11.80 -6.44
CA MET A 29 4.38 11.13 -7.64
C MET A 29 3.78 11.73 -8.92
N ALA A 30 2.46 11.95 -8.95
CA ALA A 30 1.78 12.60 -10.06
C ALA A 30 2.35 13.98 -10.38
N ARG A 31 2.55 14.81 -9.34
CA ARG A 31 3.07 16.18 -9.46
C ARG A 31 4.54 16.22 -9.89
N ALA A 32 5.30 15.15 -9.60
CA ALA A 32 6.67 14.95 -10.07
C ALA A 32 6.76 14.33 -11.47
N GLY A 33 5.64 14.02 -12.12
CA GLY A 33 5.62 13.47 -13.48
C GLY A 33 5.68 11.95 -13.57
N PHE A 34 5.50 11.23 -12.47
CA PHE A 34 5.31 9.78 -12.50
C PHE A 34 3.83 9.44 -12.72
N ASN A 35 3.56 8.45 -13.57
CA ASN A 35 2.19 8.04 -13.90
C ASN A 35 1.54 7.29 -12.70
N PRO A 36 0.51 7.85 -12.06
CA PRO A 36 -0.18 7.23 -10.91
C PRO A 36 -0.79 5.87 -11.22
N GLY A 37 -1.32 5.69 -12.43
CA GLY A 37 -1.89 4.42 -12.86
C GLY A 37 -0.85 3.30 -12.93
N LYS A 38 0.41 3.63 -13.25
CA LYS A 38 1.51 2.66 -13.24
C LYS A 38 1.96 2.31 -11.83
N ALA A 39 2.01 3.29 -10.93
CA ALA A 39 2.31 3.03 -9.53
C ALA A 39 1.28 2.08 -8.90
N ILE A 40 -0.02 2.33 -9.10
CA ILE A 40 -1.08 1.46 -8.57
C ILE A 40 -1.02 0.04 -9.17
N GLN A 41 -0.73 -0.10 -10.47
CA GLN A 41 -0.56 -1.42 -11.10
C GLN A 41 0.59 -2.22 -10.47
N LEU A 42 1.70 -1.55 -10.14
CA LEU A 42 2.84 -2.18 -9.50
C LEU A 42 2.48 -2.63 -8.08
N MET A 43 1.87 -1.74 -7.28
CA MET A 43 1.43 -2.07 -5.91
C MET A 43 0.39 -3.19 -5.89
N GLU A 44 -0.50 -3.27 -6.89
CA GLU A 44 -1.46 -4.37 -7.02
C GLU A 44 -0.76 -5.71 -7.22
N ARG A 45 0.27 -5.76 -8.07
CA ARG A 45 1.03 -6.99 -8.30
C ARG A 45 1.78 -7.41 -7.03
N GLU A 46 2.48 -6.47 -6.39
CA GLU A 46 3.18 -6.73 -5.12
C GLU A 46 2.20 -7.22 -4.04
N ALA A 47 0.98 -6.67 -4.02
CA ALA A 47 -0.04 -7.10 -3.09
C ALA A 47 -0.49 -8.54 -3.28
N MET A 48 -0.64 -8.95 -4.54
CA MET A 48 -0.98 -10.33 -4.86
C MET A 48 0.16 -11.29 -4.48
N GLU A 49 1.40 -10.95 -4.80
CA GLU A 49 2.58 -11.76 -4.47
C GLU A 49 2.77 -11.89 -2.95
N GLU A 50 2.56 -10.81 -2.20
CA GLU A 50 2.62 -10.79 -0.74
C GLU A 50 1.49 -11.61 -0.12
N GLU A 51 0.25 -11.50 -0.62
CA GLU A 51 -0.89 -12.28 -0.14
C GLU A 51 -0.67 -13.79 -0.36
N GLU A 52 -0.12 -14.18 -1.50
CA GLU A 52 0.26 -15.57 -1.79
C GLU A 52 1.36 -16.07 -0.85
N TYR A 53 2.43 -15.30 -0.66
CA TYR A 53 3.52 -15.65 0.26
C TYR A 53 3.04 -15.80 1.71
N LEU A 54 2.21 -14.87 2.19
CA LEU A 54 1.63 -14.93 3.53
C LEU A 54 0.69 -16.13 3.68
N ALA A 55 -0.08 -16.50 2.65
CA ALA A 55 -0.93 -17.69 2.67
C ALA A 55 -0.10 -18.99 2.82
N GLU A 56 1.02 -19.10 2.12
CA GLU A 56 1.94 -20.25 2.30
C GLU A 56 2.52 -20.31 3.72
N LEU A 57 2.93 -19.16 4.27
CA LEU A 57 3.43 -19.08 5.64
C LEU A 57 2.33 -19.45 6.65
N GLN A 58 1.09 -19.04 6.41
CA GLN A 58 -0.04 -19.38 7.28
C GLN A 58 -0.26 -20.89 7.35
N GLU A 59 -0.15 -21.60 6.21
CA GLU A 59 -0.25 -23.06 6.18
C GLU A 59 0.91 -23.73 6.93
N LYS A 60 2.13 -23.20 6.85
CA LYS A 60 3.28 -23.68 7.65
C LYS A 60 3.06 -23.43 9.14
N ALA A 61 2.62 -22.24 9.51
CA ALA A 61 2.33 -21.87 10.89
C ALA A 61 1.25 -22.76 11.51
N LYS A 62 0.18 -23.08 10.77
CA LYS A 62 -0.87 -24.04 11.20
C LYS A 62 -0.32 -25.44 11.48
N ARG A 63 0.79 -25.82 10.86
CA ARG A 63 1.49 -27.11 11.08
C ARG A 63 2.54 -27.02 12.20
N GLY A 64 2.64 -25.89 12.88
CA GLY A 64 3.54 -25.69 14.02
C GLY A 64 4.88 -25.02 13.69
N ASP A 65 5.05 -24.47 12.49
CA ASP A 65 6.23 -23.68 12.14
C ASP A 65 6.21 -22.32 12.86
N VAL A 66 7.00 -22.21 13.92
CA VAL A 66 7.09 -21.00 14.76
C VAL A 66 7.78 -19.83 14.07
N ASP A 67 8.66 -20.09 13.11
CA ASP A 67 9.36 -19.03 12.39
C ASP A 67 8.44 -18.42 11.32
N ALA A 68 7.63 -19.27 10.65
CA ALA A 68 6.56 -18.78 9.78
C ALA A 68 5.57 -17.88 10.56
N ALA A 69 5.19 -18.26 11.78
CA ALA A 69 4.31 -17.43 12.62
C ALA A 69 4.92 -16.06 12.96
N LYS A 70 6.22 -16.00 13.28
CA LYS A 70 6.93 -14.73 13.55
C LYS A 70 7.04 -13.84 12.31
N ILE A 71 7.27 -14.43 11.14
CA ILE A 71 7.33 -13.66 9.88
C ILE A 71 5.98 -13.02 9.59
N ILE A 72 4.89 -13.79 9.75
CA ILE A 72 3.52 -13.28 9.58
C ILE A 72 3.27 -12.12 10.55
N GLU A 73 3.59 -12.29 11.84
CA GLU A 73 3.43 -11.24 12.86
C GLU A 73 4.20 -9.96 12.47
N SER A 74 5.47 -10.10 12.07
CA SER A 74 6.30 -8.98 11.65
C SER A 74 5.72 -8.24 10.44
N ALA A 75 5.24 -8.97 9.43
CA ALA A 75 4.65 -8.38 8.23
C ALA A 75 3.44 -7.50 8.58
N TYR A 76 2.52 -8.01 9.41
CA TYR A 76 1.34 -7.25 9.85
C TYR A 76 1.66 -5.99 10.67
N ILE A 77 2.80 -5.96 11.36
CA ILE A 77 3.25 -4.84 12.20
C ILE A 77 3.87 -3.74 11.33
N THR A 78 4.79 -4.11 10.45
CA THR A 78 5.55 -3.11 9.67
C THR A 78 4.78 -2.64 8.46
N HIS A 79 4.19 -3.55 7.69
CA HIS A 79 3.45 -3.24 6.46
C HIS A 79 2.23 -4.16 6.32
N PRO A 80 1.04 -3.71 6.78
CA PRO A 80 -0.14 -4.54 6.71
C PRO A 80 -0.55 -4.82 5.25
N PRO A 81 -1.24 -5.95 5.00
CA PRO A 81 -1.53 -6.43 3.66
C PRO A 81 -2.17 -5.37 2.76
N THR A 82 -1.65 -5.35 1.56
CA THR A 82 -1.66 -4.28 0.58
C THR A 82 -2.93 -4.23 -0.28
N ARG A 83 -3.75 -5.29 -0.33
CA ARG A 83 -4.99 -5.30 -1.13
C ARG A 83 -5.99 -4.20 -0.74
N GLN A 84 -6.23 -3.99 0.56
CA GLN A 84 -7.09 -2.91 1.05
C GLN A 84 -6.52 -1.52 0.70
N ARG A 85 -5.20 -1.38 0.73
CA ARG A 85 -4.48 -0.16 0.36
C ARG A 85 -4.64 0.15 -1.13
N VAL A 86 -4.48 -0.86 -1.99
CA VAL A 86 -4.70 -0.75 -3.45
C VAL A 86 -6.14 -0.37 -3.77
N GLU A 87 -7.13 -0.97 -3.10
CA GLU A 87 -8.53 -0.59 -3.25
C GLU A 87 -8.78 0.88 -2.87
N ARG A 88 -8.17 1.35 -1.78
CA ARG A 88 -8.24 2.76 -1.37
C ARG A 88 -7.58 3.66 -2.40
N LEU A 89 -6.36 3.34 -2.82
CA LEU A 89 -5.61 4.09 -3.84
C LEU A 89 -6.38 4.24 -5.15
N ARG A 90 -7.10 3.20 -5.59
CA ARG A 90 -7.96 3.27 -6.78
C ARG A 90 -9.05 4.34 -6.66
N GLN A 91 -9.55 4.62 -5.46
CA GLN A 91 -10.54 5.69 -5.23
C GLN A 91 -9.94 7.08 -5.47
N HIS A 92 -8.65 7.27 -5.21
CA HIS A 92 -7.93 8.54 -5.41
C HIS A 92 -7.28 8.68 -6.79
N LEU A 93 -7.19 7.58 -7.56
CA LEU A 93 -6.60 7.56 -8.89
C LEU A 93 -7.13 8.65 -9.83
N PRO A 94 -8.44 8.95 -9.92
CA PRO A 94 -8.93 10.02 -10.80
C PRO A 94 -8.32 11.39 -10.48
N ALA A 95 -8.20 11.72 -9.20
CA ALA A 95 -7.62 12.99 -8.74
C ALA A 95 -6.11 13.04 -8.98
N ALA A 96 -5.39 11.94 -8.72
CA ALA A 96 -3.97 11.84 -9.01
C ALA A 96 -3.67 11.92 -10.51
N MET A 97 -4.46 11.25 -11.35
CA MET A 97 -4.36 11.33 -12.80
C MET A 97 -4.62 12.74 -13.33
N LYS A 98 -5.49 13.52 -12.66
CA LYS A 98 -5.65 14.95 -12.98
C LYS A 98 -4.34 15.70 -12.71
N ALA A 99 -3.74 15.54 -11.54
CA ALA A 99 -2.47 16.19 -11.20
C ALA A 99 -1.34 15.82 -12.17
N TYR A 100 -1.29 14.56 -12.61
CA TYR A 100 -0.33 14.09 -13.62
C TYR A 100 -0.57 14.76 -14.99
N ARG A 101 -1.82 14.86 -15.45
CA ARG A 101 -2.15 15.59 -16.70
C ARG A 101 -1.79 17.07 -16.60
N ASP A 102 -2.08 17.71 -15.47
CA ASP A 102 -1.73 19.11 -15.23
C ASP A 102 -0.19 19.31 -15.23
N TYR A 103 0.58 18.34 -14.72
CA TYR A 103 2.03 18.33 -14.87
C TYR A 103 2.45 18.26 -16.35
N GLN A 104 1.93 17.28 -17.10
CA GLN A 104 2.27 17.11 -18.53
C GLN A 104 1.97 18.36 -19.36
N GLN A 105 0.83 19.01 -19.11
CA GLN A 105 0.45 20.25 -19.78
C GLN A 105 1.44 21.37 -19.49
N ARG A 106 1.77 21.61 -18.21
CA ARG A 106 2.74 22.65 -17.81
C ARG A 106 4.11 22.46 -18.44
N THR A 107 4.59 21.22 -18.50
CA THR A 107 5.89 20.91 -19.12
C THR A 107 5.87 20.99 -20.64
N ALA A 108 4.72 20.72 -21.27
CA ALA A 108 4.58 20.76 -22.73
C ALA A 108 4.50 22.19 -23.27
N THR A 109 3.95 23.13 -22.50
CA THR A 109 3.81 24.54 -22.90
C THR A 109 5.10 25.36 -22.78
N GLY A 110 6.19 24.77 -22.27
CA GLY A 110 7.43 25.48 -21.96
C GLY A 110 7.22 26.45 -20.80
N ALA A 111 7.84 26.15 -19.66
CA ALA A 111 8.20 27.22 -18.74
C ALA A 111 9.22 28.14 -19.41
#